data_AF-A0A2G6NCV7-F1
#
_entry.id   AF-A0A2G6NCV7-F1
#
_cell.length_a   1.000
_cell.length_b   1.000
_cell.length_c   1.000
_cell.angle_alpha   90.00
_cell.angle_beta   90.00
_cell.angle_gamma   90.00
#
_symmetry.space_group_name_H-M   'P 1'
#
loop_
_entity.id
_entity.type
_entity.pdbx_description
1 polymer ?
#
loop_
_entity_poly.entity_id
_entity_poly.type
_entity_poly.pdbx_seq_one_letter_code
_entity_poly.pdbx_strand_id
1 'polypeptide(L)'
;MDAGDREILNNFSKKDFSTNRMTLVRTSDALPEAMATFAEEMASALPGITLQYKKETEAPLPGIRVRDNLLFCAAPSGPELPPFLSSLLPPDPEKNSPP
;
A
#
# COMPACT_ATOMS: atom_id res chain seq x y z
N MET A 1 10.11 9.93 1.76
CA MET A 1 8.86 10.38 2.42
C MET A 1 9.11 11.66 3.22
N ASP A 2 8.19 12.63 3.25
CA ASP A 2 8.38 13.89 4.00
C ASP A 2 7.96 13.76 5.49
N ALA A 3 8.29 14.75 6.33
CA ALA A 3 7.86 14.82 7.73
C ALA A 3 6.33 14.74 7.90
N GLY A 4 5.56 15.36 7.00
CA GLY A 4 4.09 15.29 7.05
C GLY A 4 3.54 13.88 6.82
N ASP A 5 4.12 13.15 5.86
CA ASP A 5 3.75 11.76 5.57
C ASP A 5 4.04 10.84 6.75
N ARG A 6 5.18 11.06 7.43
CA ARG A 6 5.58 10.28 8.61
C ARG A 6 4.63 10.47 9.78
N GLU A 7 4.11 11.68 9.99
CA GLU A 7 3.11 11.95 11.02
C GLU A 7 1.80 11.18 10.75
N ILE A 8 1.35 11.18 9.49
CA ILE A 8 0.19 10.39 9.05
C ILE A 8 0.43 8.90 9.32
N LEU A 9 1.60 8.36 8.97
CA LEU A 9 1.94 6.96 9.25
C LEU A 9 1.95 6.64 10.74
N ASN A 10 2.51 7.52 11.58
CA ASN A 10 2.56 7.31 13.01
C ASN A 10 1.15 7.33 13.65
N ASN A 11 0.21 8.09 13.09
CA ASN A 11 -1.19 8.04 13.52
C ASN A 11 -1.85 6.71 13.16
N PHE A 12 -1.46 6.11 12.04
CA PHE A 12 -1.99 4.83 11.58
C PHE A 12 -1.29 3.62 12.17
N SER A 13 -0.03 3.72 12.60
CA SER A 13 0.78 2.61 13.15
C SER A 13 0.16 1.91 14.37
N LYS A 14 -0.80 2.56 15.03
CA LYS A 14 -1.60 1.99 16.13
C LYS A 14 -2.69 1.02 15.67
N LYS A 15 -2.96 0.93 14.36
CA LYS A 15 -3.95 0.03 13.77
C LYS A 15 -3.32 -1.32 13.42
N ASP A 16 -4.14 -2.36 13.42
CA ASP A 16 -3.69 -3.69 13.02
C ASP A 16 -3.60 -3.80 11.49
N PHE A 17 -2.38 -4.03 11.00
CA PHE A 17 -2.10 -4.32 9.59
C PHE A 17 -1.64 -5.76 9.38
N SER A 18 -1.73 -6.61 10.41
CA SER A 18 -1.07 -7.93 10.48
C SER A 18 -1.51 -8.92 9.38
N THR A 19 -2.64 -8.65 8.73
CA THR A 19 -3.18 -9.47 7.64
C THR A 19 -2.94 -8.88 6.25
N ASN A 20 -2.29 -7.72 6.16
CA ASN A 20 -2.19 -6.98 4.92
C ASN A 20 -0.92 -7.30 4.14
N ARG A 21 -1.13 -7.69 2.89
CA ARG A 21 -0.06 -7.94 1.93
C ARG A 21 -0.03 -6.81 0.92
N MET A 22 1.09 -6.09 0.89
CA MET A 22 1.37 -5.11 -0.14
C MET A 22 2.25 -5.76 -1.21
N THR A 23 1.76 -5.81 -2.45
CA THR A 23 2.47 -6.42 -3.57
C THR A 23 2.92 -5.36 -4.55
N LEU A 24 4.22 -5.24 -4.75
CA LEU A 24 4.82 -4.35 -5.71
C LEU A 24 4.89 -5.06 -7.07
N VAL A 25 4.01 -4.64 -7.98
CA VAL A 25 3.86 -5.17 -9.33
C VAL A 25 4.83 -4.47 -10.27
N ARG A 26 5.64 -5.26 -10.98
CA ARG A 26 6.59 -4.79 -11.99
C ARG A 26 6.19 -5.35 -13.36
N THR A 27 6.06 -4.50 -14.37
CA THR A 27 5.69 -4.89 -15.74
C THR A 27 6.88 -5.05 -16.68
N SER A 28 7.97 -4.33 -16.38
CA SER A 28 9.28 -4.39 -17.05
C SER A 28 10.40 -4.42 -16.00
N ASP A 29 11.67 -4.42 -16.41
CA ASP A 29 12.82 -4.30 -15.49
C ASP A 29 12.88 -2.94 -14.76
N ALA A 30 12.04 -1.97 -15.15
CA ALA A 30 11.91 -0.69 -14.47
C ALA A 30 10.69 -0.68 -13.55
N LEU A 31 10.94 -0.62 -12.24
CA LEU A 31 10.01 -0.10 -11.25
C LEU A 31 10.43 1.32 -10.92
N PRO A 32 9.52 2.30 -10.82
CA PRO A 32 9.88 3.64 -10.37
C PRO A 32 10.53 3.58 -8.98
N GLU A 33 11.72 4.14 -8.84
CA GLU A 33 12.48 4.14 -7.56
C GLU A 33 11.62 4.66 -6.41
N ALA A 34 10.85 5.72 -6.65
CA ALA A 34 9.92 6.31 -5.68
C ALA A 34 8.89 5.29 -5.14
N MET A 35 8.43 4.33 -5.94
CA MET A 35 7.51 3.28 -5.48
C MET A 35 8.20 2.23 -4.63
N ALA A 36 9.43 1.85 -5.00
CA ALA A 36 10.23 0.92 -4.21
C ALA A 36 10.50 1.53 -2.83
N THR A 37 11.04 2.76 -2.82
CA THR A 37 11.33 3.50 -1.59
C THR A 37 10.08 3.67 -0.73
N PHE A 38 8.95 4.06 -1.33
CA PHE A 38 7.68 4.17 -0.60
C PHE A 38 7.27 2.84 0.03
N ALA A 39 7.28 1.75 -0.75
CA ALA A 39 6.86 0.44 -0.27
C ALA A 39 7.75 -0.09 0.87
N GLU A 40 9.05 0.17 0.80
CA GLU A 40 10.03 -0.17 1.84
C GLU A 40 9.84 0.69 3.10
N GLU A 41 9.67 2.02 2.96
CA GLU A 41 9.41 2.91 4.10
C GLU A 41 8.10 2.51 4.81
N MET A 42 7.07 2.12 4.05
CA MET A 42 5.79 1.63 4.58
C MET A 42 5.92 0.32 5.36
N ALA A 43 6.61 -0.67 4.79
CA ALA A 43 6.83 -1.96 5.44
C ALA A 43 7.67 -1.83 6.72
N SER A 44 8.57 -0.85 6.76
CA SER A 44 9.35 -0.50 7.95
C SER A 44 8.51 0.22 9.01
N ALA A 45 7.63 1.14 8.60
CA ALA A 45 6.83 1.95 9.51
C ALA A 45 5.61 1.24 10.10
N LEU A 46 5.04 0.26 9.40
CA LEU A 46 3.80 -0.41 9.78
C LEU A 46 4.04 -1.89 10.09
N PRO A 47 4.22 -2.25 11.38
CA PRO A 47 4.40 -3.64 11.77
C PRO A 47 3.15 -4.44 11.38
N GLY A 48 3.35 -5.48 10.57
CA GLY A 48 2.27 -6.33 10.05
C GLY A 48 2.09 -6.29 8.54
N ILE A 49 2.59 -5.24 7.86
CA ILE A 49 2.59 -5.22 6.39
C ILE A 49 3.65 -6.17 5.87
N THR A 50 3.23 -7.13 5.05
CA THR A 50 4.16 -7.97 4.29
C THR A 50 4.35 -7.39 2.89
N LEU A 51 5.57 -6.95 2.58
CA LEU A 51 5.95 -6.51 1.24
C LEU A 51 6.33 -7.71 0.36
N GLN A 52 5.71 -7.82 -0.81
CA GLN A 52 6.04 -8.80 -1.84
C GLN A 52 6.38 -8.13 -3.16
N TYR A 53 7.26 -8.73 -3.94
CA TYR A 53 7.60 -8.29 -5.29
C TYR A 53 7.04 -9.29 -6.29
N LYS A 54 6.25 -8.83 -7.26
CA LYS A 54 5.69 -9.68 -8.31
C LYS A 54 6.00 -9.07 -9.67
N LYS A 55 6.62 -9.86 -10.56
CA LYS A 55 6.76 -9.51 -11.97
C LYS A 55 5.49 -10.00 -12.69
N GLU A 56 4.76 -9.10 -13.33
CA GLU A 56 3.57 -9.41 -14.13
C GLU A 56 3.80 -8.91 -15.56
N THR A 57 4.03 -9.84 -16.49
CA THR A 57 4.28 -9.52 -17.91
C THR A 57 3.04 -9.03 -18.65
N GLU A 58 1.86 -9.27 -18.09
CA GLU A 58 0.57 -8.91 -18.69
C GLU A 58 -0.07 -7.68 -18.03
N ALA A 59 0.50 -7.17 -16.93
CA ALA A 59 -0.04 -5.98 -16.31
C ALA A 59 0.29 -4.74 -17.17
N PRO A 60 -0.65 -3.80 -17.34
CA PRO A 60 -0.45 -2.65 -18.21
C PRO A 60 0.53 -1.63 -17.63
N LEU A 61 0.63 -1.52 -16.29
CA LEU A 61 1.48 -0.57 -15.59
C LEU A 61 2.06 -1.16 -14.30
N PRO A 62 3.29 -0.75 -13.91
CA PRO A 62 3.83 -1.08 -12.60
C PRO A 62 3.05 -0.35 -11.49
N GLY A 63 3.00 -0.94 -10.30
CA GLY A 63 2.24 -0.34 -9.21
C GLY A 63 2.29 -1.08 -7.88
N ILE A 64 1.57 -0.54 -6.91
CA ILE A 64 1.42 -1.10 -5.57
C ILE A 64 0.02 -1.70 -5.49
N ARG A 65 -0.07 -3.02 -5.47
CA ARG A 65 -1.31 -3.77 -5.26
C ARG A 65 -1.50 -4.01 -3.77
N VAL A 66 -2.62 -3.52 -3.23
CA VAL A 66 -2.97 -3.68 -1.80
C VAL A 66 -4.10 -4.69 -1.59
N ARG A 67 -4.89 -4.96 -2.64
CA ARG A 67 -5.96 -5.97 -2.71
C ARG A 67 -6.05 -6.51 -4.14
N ASP A 68 -6.71 -7.64 -4.35
CA ASP A 68 -6.86 -8.26 -5.68
C ASP A 68 -7.37 -7.29 -6.76
N ASN A 69 -8.28 -6.40 -6.38
CA ASN A 69 -8.91 -5.44 -7.28
C ASN A 69 -8.40 -3.99 -7.16
N LEU A 70 -7.34 -3.74 -6.38
CA LEU A 70 -6.86 -2.38 -6.13
C LEU A 70 -5.35 -2.25 -6.38
N LEU A 71 -5.00 -1.55 -7.45
CA LEU A 71 -3.64 -1.25 -7.89
C LEU A 71 -3.43 0.26 -7.95
N PHE A 72 -2.38 0.74 -7.27
CA PHE A 72 -1.95 2.13 -7.31
C PHE A 72 -0.76 2.28 -8.26
N CYS A 73 -0.92 3.06 -9.33
CA CYS A 73 0.12 3.29 -10.33
C CYS A 73 1.05 4.47 -9.99
N ALA A 74 0.92 5.05 -8.80
CA ALA A 74 1.81 6.08 -8.25
C ALA A 74 2.08 5.80 -6.76
N ALA A 75 3.20 6.30 -6.24
CA ALA A 75 3.46 6.31 -4.80
C ALA A 75 2.60 7.41 -4.15
N PRO A 76 1.69 7.08 -3.22
CA PRO A 76 0.83 8.07 -2.59
C PRO A 76 1.62 8.93 -1.60
N SER A 77 1.26 10.20 -1.51
CA SER A 77 1.86 11.18 -0.60
C SER A 77 0.86 12.25 -0.18
N GLY A 78 1.15 12.93 0.93
CA GLY A 78 0.35 14.02 1.48
C GLY A 78 -1.14 13.66 1.61
N PRO A 79 -2.04 14.34 0.88
CA PRO A 79 -3.49 14.11 0.98
C PRO A 79 -3.95 12.74 0.47
N GLU A 80 -3.16 12.05 -0.35
CA GLU A 80 -3.50 10.72 -0.88
C GLU A 80 -3.09 9.57 0.05
N LEU A 81 -2.25 9.85 1.05
CA LEU A 81 -1.73 8.85 1.97
C LEU A 81 -2.82 8.30 2.93
N PRO A 82 -3.67 9.12 3.58
CA PRO A 82 -4.74 8.62 4.44
C PRO A 82 -5.76 7.67 3.76
N PRO A 83 -6.28 7.96 2.55
CA PRO A 83 -7.18 7.02 1.86
C PRO A 83 -6.44 5.75 1.42
N PHE A 84 -5.16 5.84 1.01
CA PHE A 84 -4.34 4.66 0.74
C PHE A 84 -4.21 3.76 1.98
N LEU A 85 -3.85 4.33 3.14
CA LEU A 85 -3.74 3.58 4.40
C LEU A 85 -5.06 2.96 4.83
N SER A 86 -6.17 3.65 4.60
CA SER A 86 -7.50 3.14 4.89
C SER A 86 -7.87 1.96 3.99
N SER A 87 -7.37 1.92 2.75
CA SER A 87 -7.56 0.79 1.83
C SER A 87 -6.79 -0.47 2.24
N LEU A 88 -5.71 -0.30 3.01
CA LEU A 88 -4.97 -1.42 3.59
C LEU A 88 -5.75 -2.07 4.73
N LEU A 89 -6.43 -1.30 5.58
CA LEU A 89 -7.18 -1.86 6.71
C LEU A 89 -8.21 -2.89 6.26
N PRO A 90 -8.47 -3.96 7.04
CA PRO A 90 -9.50 -4.93 6.70
C PRO A 90 -10.86 -4.23 6.51
N PRO A 91 -11.72 -4.73 5.60
CA PRO A 91 -13.07 -4.22 5.49
C PRO A 91 -13.78 -4.37 6.84
N ASP A 92 -14.42 -3.30 7.29
CA ASP A 92 -15.17 -3.28 8.54
C ASP A 92 -16.25 -4.37 8.50
N PRO A 93 -16.27 -5.34 9.44
CA PRO A 93 -17.20 -6.46 9.39
C PRO A 93 -18.67 -6.01 9.45
N GLU A 94 -18.95 -4.80 9.97
CA GLU A 94 -20.31 -4.30 10.14
C GLU A 94 -20.94 -3.72 8.86
N LYS A 95 -20.19 -3.54 7.76
CA LYS A 95 -20.73 -2.99 6.49
C LYS A 95 -21.09 -4.02 5.42
N ASN A 96 -20.88 -5.32 5.67
CA ASN A 96 -21.19 -6.40 4.73
C ASN A 96 -22.43 -7.22 5.11
N SER A 97 -23.33 -6.69 5.94
CA SER A 97 -24.67 -7.28 6.06
C SER A 97 -25.52 -6.78 4.88
N PRO A 98 -25.92 -7.64 3.93
CA PRO A 98 -26.95 -7.25 2.98
C PRO A 98 -28.27 -6.97 3.73
N PRO A 99 -29.06 -5.97 3.30
CA PRO A 99 -30.40 -5.73 3.84
C PRO A 99 -31.37 -6.88 3.56
#